data_AF-A0A4T3EWI2-F1
#
_entry.id   AF-A0A4T3EWI2-F1
#
_cell.length_a   1.000
_cell.length_b   1.000
_cell.length_c   1.000
_cell.angle_alpha   90.00
_cell.angle_beta   90.00
_cell.angle_gamma   90.00
#
_symmetry.space_group_name_H-M   'P 1'
#
loop_
_entity.id
_entity.type
_entity.pdbx_description
1 polymer ?
#
loop_
_entity_poly.entity_id
_entity_poly.type
_entity_poly.pdbx_seq_one_letter_code
_entity_poly.pdbx_strand_id
1 'polypeptide(L)'
;MPISEEDLRRILTVEEPVYQEIVAQLSEADIPVLQRIARDEGTQAAAAAVYTASLMQADRAREIVVEAAESPDPIQRAAAASGMENLPEPMLLRAALSLLDREDAAVTKLVMRAVGTPTGAVERRLRELGEGAQTPELREMVRERLGMDNN
;
A
#
# COMPACT_ATOMS: atom_id res chain seq x y z
N MET A 1 -10.57 8.32 -25.16
CA MET A 1 -11.69 8.64 -24.25
C MET A 1 -11.40 7.94 -22.95
N PRO A 2 -11.66 8.56 -21.78
CA PRO A 2 -11.48 7.87 -20.52
C PRO A 2 -12.46 6.71 -20.39
N ILE A 3 -12.04 5.62 -19.77
CA ILE A 3 -12.89 4.47 -19.43
C ILE A 3 -14.02 4.92 -18.50
N SER A 4 -15.20 4.33 -18.65
CA SER A 4 -16.30 4.59 -17.73
C SER A 4 -16.02 3.98 -16.35
N GLU A 5 -16.60 4.54 -15.30
CA GLU A 5 -16.45 3.97 -13.95
C GLU A 5 -17.03 2.56 -13.85
N GLU A 6 -18.15 2.31 -14.52
CA GLU A 6 -18.79 1.00 -14.54
C GLU A 6 -17.90 -0.05 -15.23
N ASP A 7 -17.31 0.30 -16.39
CA ASP A 7 -16.42 -0.61 -17.12
C ASP A 7 -15.15 -0.90 -16.31
N LEU A 8 -14.56 0.13 -15.68
CA LEU A 8 -13.37 -0.05 -14.86
C LEU A 8 -13.67 -0.91 -13.62
N ARG A 9 -14.81 -0.70 -12.95
CA ARG A 9 -15.24 -1.58 -11.84
C ARG A 9 -15.38 -3.01 -12.31
N ARG A 10 -16.04 -3.24 -13.45
CA ARG A 10 -16.25 -4.58 -14.02
C ARG A 10 -14.92 -5.31 -14.27
N ILE A 11 -13.93 -4.59 -14.81
CA ILE A 11 -12.59 -5.12 -15.08
C ILE A 11 -11.83 -5.41 -13.77
N LEU A 12 -11.96 -4.55 -12.76
CA LEU A 12 -11.27 -4.71 -11.46
C LEU A 12 -11.86 -5.82 -10.57
N THR A 13 -13.12 -6.19 -10.78
CA THR A 13 -13.83 -7.19 -9.95
C THR A 13 -13.97 -8.56 -10.62
N VAL A 14 -13.26 -8.81 -11.72
CA VAL A 14 -13.18 -10.17 -12.27
C VAL A 14 -12.48 -11.09 -11.25
N GLU A 15 -12.80 -12.38 -11.29
CA GLU A 15 -12.31 -13.36 -10.30
C GLU A 15 -10.78 -13.44 -10.26
N GLU A 16 -10.14 -13.40 -11.43
CA GLU A 16 -8.68 -13.40 -11.58
C GLU A 16 -8.23 -12.21 -12.44
N PRO A 17 -8.05 -11.01 -11.85
CA PRO A 17 -7.65 -9.83 -12.59
C PRO A 17 -6.19 -9.91 -13.02
N VAL A 18 -5.95 -9.82 -14.33
CA VAL A 18 -4.60 -9.70 -14.89
C VAL A 18 -4.19 -8.24 -14.88
N TYR A 19 -3.71 -7.73 -13.74
CA TYR A 19 -3.46 -6.30 -13.52
C TYR A 19 -2.56 -5.64 -14.57
N GLN A 20 -1.59 -6.36 -15.14
CA GLN A 20 -0.74 -5.84 -16.21
C GLN A 20 -1.54 -5.51 -17.48
N GLU A 21 -2.51 -6.35 -17.83
CA GLU A 21 -3.41 -6.09 -18.97
C GLU A 21 -4.40 -4.96 -18.68
N ILE A 22 -4.83 -4.82 -17.42
CA ILE A 22 -5.67 -3.69 -16.99
C ILE A 22 -4.86 -2.40 -17.16
N VAL A 23 -3.65 -2.32 -16.60
CA VAL A 23 -2.79 -1.13 -16.69
C VAL A 23 -2.45 -0.77 -18.14
N ALA A 24 -2.24 -1.76 -19.01
CA ALA A 24 -1.99 -1.53 -20.44
C ALA A 24 -3.16 -0.86 -21.18
N GLN A 25 -4.38 -0.95 -20.64
CA GLN A 25 -5.57 -0.30 -21.18
C GLN A 25 -5.84 1.08 -20.57
N LEU A 26 -5.15 1.44 -19.48
CA LEU A 26 -5.31 2.70 -18.78
C LEU A 26 -4.34 3.76 -19.28
N SER A 27 -4.79 4.99 -19.23
CA SER A 27 -4.03 6.20 -19.50
C SER A 27 -4.12 7.16 -18.31
N GLU A 28 -3.35 8.24 -18.33
CA GLU A 28 -3.45 9.27 -17.29
C GLU A 28 -4.85 9.91 -17.20
N ALA A 29 -5.62 9.92 -18.30
CA ALA A 29 -6.98 10.43 -18.32
C ALA A 29 -7.95 9.57 -17.48
N ASP A 30 -7.59 8.33 -17.17
CA ASP A 30 -8.40 7.37 -16.41
C ASP A 30 -8.15 7.45 -14.89
N ILE A 31 -7.06 8.10 -14.47
CA ILE A 31 -6.68 8.25 -13.06
C ILE A 31 -7.81 8.84 -12.20
N PRO A 32 -8.56 9.88 -12.63
CA PRO A 32 -9.67 10.39 -11.83
C PRO A 32 -10.79 9.37 -11.60
N VAL A 33 -11.00 8.43 -12.54
CA VAL A 33 -11.97 7.34 -12.40
C VAL A 33 -11.45 6.30 -11.41
N LEU A 34 -10.19 5.88 -11.60
CA LEU A 34 -9.51 4.94 -10.71
C LEU A 34 -9.48 5.46 -9.25
N GLN A 35 -9.22 6.75 -9.05
CA GLN A 35 -9.23 7.40 -7.74
C GLN A 35 -10.61 7.40 -7.09
N ARG A 36 -11.70 7.57 -7.85
CA ARG A 36 -13.07 7.47 -7.30
C ARG A 36 -13.38 6.06 -6.83
N ILE A 37 -12.99 5.04 -7.61
CA ILE A 37 -13.16 3.63 -7.22
C ILE A 37 -12.32 3.32 -5.99
N ALA A 38 -11.06 3.77 -5.94
CA ALA A 38 -10.19 3.56 -4.79
C ALA A 38 -10.73 4.20 -3.50
N ARG A 39 -11.53 5.28 -3.58
CA ARG A 39 -12.16 5.92 -2.42
C ARG A 39 -13.45 5.24 -1.95
N ASP A 40 -13.96 4.27 -2.70
CA ASP A 40 -15.16 3.50 -2.33
C ASP A 40 -14.79 2.36 -1.37
N GLU A 41 -14.42 2.74 -0.14
CA GLU A 41 -13.89 1.88 0.91
C GLU A 41 -14.76 0.64 1.19
N GLY A 42 -14.14 -0.43 1.69
CA GLY A 42 -14.82 -1.69 2.00
C GLY A 42 -15.17 -2.56 0.79
N THR A 43 -14.80 -2.16 -0.43
CA THR A 43 -15.10 -2.93 -1.65
C THR A 43 -13.86 -3.62 -2.21
N GLN A 44 -14.05 -4.79 -2.83
CA GLN A 44 -13.00 -5.48 -3.59
C GLN A 44 -12.48 -4.59 -4.74
N ALA A 45 -13.37 -3.84 -5.39
CA ALA A 45 -13.02 -2.91 -6.46
C ALA A 45 -12.05 -1.83 -5.99
N ALA A 46 -12.23 -1.30 -4.78
CA ALA A 46 -11.36 -0.27 -4.25
C ALA A 46 -9.95 -0.79 -3.93
N ALA A 47 -9.84 -1.96 -3.30
CA ALA A 47 -8.54 -2.62 -3.09
C ALA A 47 -7.82 -2.90 -4.42
N ALA A 48 -8.54 -3.42 -5.41
CA ALA A 48 -8.01 -3.67 -6.75
C ALA A 48 -7.59 -2.37 -7.45
N ALA A 49 -8.34 -1.27 -7.27
CA ALA A 49 -7.99 0.03 -7.81
C ALA A 49 -6.69 0.58 -7.21
N VAL A 50 -6.49 0.48 -5.89
CA VAL A 50 -5.25 0.88 -5.22
C VAL A 50 -4.05 0.08 -5.76
N TYR A 51 -4.18 -1.24 -5.85
CA TYR A 51 -3.09 -2.06 -6.37
C TYR A 51 -2.79 -1.75 -7.84
N THR A 52 -3.82 -1.59 -8.67
CA THR A 52 -3.69 -1.19 -10.09
C THR A 52 -2.96 0.16 -10.21
N ALA A 53 -3.30 1.12 -9.36
CA ALA A 53 -2.67 2.44 -9.36
C ALA A 53 -1.16 2.37 -9.04
N SER A 54 -0.75 1.42 -8.20
CA SER A 54 0.67 1.21 -7.88
C SER A 54 1.50 0.76 -9.08
N LEU A 55 0.87 0.03 -10.02
CA LEU A 55 1.52 -0.50 -11.22
C LEU A 55 1.60 0.53 -12.36
N MET A 56 0.81 1.61 -12.29
CA MET A 56 0.85 2.67 -13.29
C MET A 56 2.15 3.48 -13.15
N GLN A 57 2.75 3.84 -14.29
CA GLN A 57 3.97 4.69 -14.34
C GLN A 57 3.66 6.20 -14.27
N ALA A 58 2.63 6.58 -13.52
CA ALA A 58 2.21 7.97 -13.35
C ALA A 58 2.18 8.32 -11.87
N ASP A 59 2.91 9.37 -11.46
CA ASP A 59 2.98 9.78 -10.05
C ASP A 59 1.61 10.10 -9.46
N ARG A 60 0.72 10.68 -10.27
CA ARG A 60 -0.68 10.95 -9.85
C ARG A 60 -1.47 9.67 -9.56
N ALA A 61 -1.21 8.58 -10.27
CA ALA A 61 -1.82 7.29 -9.95
C ALA A 61 -1.23 6.74 -8.65
N ARG A 62 0.08 6.83 -8.48
CA ARG A 62 0.78 6.35 -7.28
C ARG A 62 0.39 7.10 -6.01
N GLU A 63 -0.02 8.36 -6.08
CA GLU A 63 -0.56 9.09 -4.93
C GLU A 63 -1.84 8.44 -4.38
N ILE A 64 -2.59 7.67 -5.20
CA ILE A 64 -3.73 6.86 -4.70
C ILE A 64 -3.25 5.83 -3.67
N VAL A 65 -2.06 5.25 -3.85
CA VAL A 65 -1.47 4.28 -2.90
C VAL A 65 -1.10 4.98 -1.60
N VAL A 66 -0.56 6.20 -1.69
CA VAL A 66 -0.21 7.00 -0.51
C VAL A 66 -1.46 7.45 0.25
N GLU A 67 -2.52 7.88 -0.45
CA GLU A 67 -3.82 8.19 0.14
C GLU A 67 -4.42 6.96 0.84
N ALA A 68 -4.38 5.77 0.21
CA ALA A 68 -4.89 4.53 0.78
C ALA A 68 -4.11 4.06 2.02
N ALA A 69 -2.80 4.35 2.10
CA ALA A 69 -1.98 4.06 3.27
C ALA A 69 -2.44 4.82 4.53
N GLU A 70 -3.07 5.98 4.36
CA GLU A 70 -3.59 6.81 5.45
C GLU A 70 -5.03 6.43 5.86
N SER A 71 -5.71 5.59 5.07
CA SER A 71 -7.12 5.24 5.26
C SER A 71 -7.38 4.53 6.59
N PRO A 72 -8.51 4.84 7.26
CA PRO A 72 -8.98 4.08 8.42
C PRO A 72 -9.43 2.65 8.07
N ASP A 73 -9.72 2.34 6.80
CA ASP A 73 -10.11 1.01 6.35
C ASP A 73 -8.89 0.04 6.30
N PRO A 74 -8.91 -1.07 7.06
CA PRO A 74 -7.84 -2.07 6.98
C PRO A 74 -7.65 -2.68 5.58
N ILE A 75 -8.71 -2.80 4.78
CA ILE A 75 -8.63 -3.35 3.42
C ILE A 75 -7.80 -2.41 2.53
N GLN A 76 -8.04 -1.10 2.62
CA GLN A 76 -7.27 -0.08 1.91
C GLN A 76 -5.79 -0.11 2.29
N ARG A 77 -5.49 -0.18 3.60
CA ARG A 77 -4.11 -0.25 4.08
C ARG A 77 -3.39 -1.51 3.60
N ALA A 78 -4.06 -2.65 3.61
CA ALA A 78 -3.49 -3.90 3.09
C ALA A 78 -3.20 -3.81 1.59
N ALA A 79 -4.11 -3.21 0.81
CA ALA A 79 -3.90 -2.97 -0.62
C ALA A 79 -2.73 -2.01 -0.87
N ALA A 80 -2.65 -0.91 -0.11
CA ALA A 80 -1.55 0.04 -0.17
C ALA A 80 -0.21 -0.61 0.16
N ALA A 81 -0.16 -1.40 1.24
CA ALA A 81 1.04 -2.13 1.67
C ALA A 81 1.49 -3.16 0.62
N SER A 82 0.55 -3.77 -0.11
CA SER A 82 0.86 -4.70 -1.19
C SER A 82 1.38 -4.00 -2.45
N GLY A 83 0.89 -2.79 -2.74
CA GLY A 83 1.31 -2.00 -3.90
C GLY A 83 2.55 -1.15 -3.69
N MET A 84 2.96 -0.88 -2.44
CA MET A 84 4.00 0.10 -2.15
C MET A 84 5.37 -0.24 -2.74
N GLU A 85 5.67 -1.54 -2.97
CA GLU A 85 6.92 -1.98 -3.62
C GLU A 85 7.08 -1.46 -5.06
N ASN A 86 5.99 -1.01 -5.68
CA ASN A 86 5.99 -0.41 -7.02
C ASN A 86 6.18 1.12 -7.01
N LEU A 87 6.30 1.73 -5.83
CA LEU A 87 6.43 3.18 -5.67
C LEU A 87 7.89 3.64 -5.79
N PRO A 88 8.14 4.87 -6.29
CA PRO A 88 9.44 5.51 -6.17
C PRO A 88 9.73 5.82 -4.70
N GLU A 89 11.02 5.86 -4.34
CA GLU A 89 11.50 5.97 -2.96
C GLU A 89 10.82 7.08 -2.13
N PRO A 90 10.63 8.33 -2.61
CA PRO A 90 9.96 9.36 -1.82
C PRO A 90 8.52 9.01 -1.43
N MET A 91 7.78 8.34 -2.31
CA MET A 91 6.39 7.93 -2.08
C MET A 91 6.32 6.66 -1.24
N LEU A 92 7.23 5.71 -1.47
CA LEU A 92 7.41 4.52 -0.66
C LEU A 92 7.62 4.88 0.81
N LEU A 93 8.52 5.82 1.10
CA LEU A 93 8.82 6.26 2.47
C LEU A 93 7.61 6.93 3.14
N ARG A 94 6.86 7.76 2.40
CA ARG A 94 5.61 8.37 2.90
C ARG A 94 4.58 7.30 3.28
N ALA A 95 4.29 6.38 2.36
CA ALA A 95 3.35 5.29 2.60
C ALA A 95 3.80 4.38 3.75
N ALA A 96 5.10 4.05 3.83
CA ALA A 96 5.66 3.24 4.89
C ALA A 96 5.43 3.85 6.28
N LEU A 97 5.69 5.15 6.44
CA LEU A 97 5.49 5.83 7.71
C LEU A 97 4.01 5.84 8.12
N SER A 98 3.10 6.14 7.19
CA SER A 98 1.65 6.12 7.47
C SER A 98 1.14 4.72 7.88
N LEU A 99 1.65 3.66 7.26
CA LEU A 99 1.24 2.28 7.56
C LEU A 99 1.77 1.77 8.91
N LEU A 100 2.98 2.17 9.31
CA LEU A 100 3.58 1.76 10.58
C LEU A 100 2.88 2.36 11.80
N ASP A 101 2.13 3.45 11.63
CA ASP A 101 1.37 4.10 12.72
C ASP A 101 0.16 3.29 13.22
N ARG A 102 -0.18 2.18 12.57
CA ARG A 102 -1.42 1.44 12.83
C ARG A 102 -1.25 0.10 13.54
N GLU A 103 -0.03 -0.24 13.97
CA GLU A 103 0.32 -1.47 14.73
C GLU A 103 -0.21 -2.80 14.15
N ASP A 104 -0.46 -2.87 12.84
CA ASP A 104 -0.89 -4.10 12.17
C ASP A 104 0.33 -4.93 11.76
N ALA A 105 0.44 -6.14 12.29
CA ALA A 105 1.59 -7.02 12.05
C ALA A 105 1.69 -7.49 10.58
N ALA A 106 0.56 -7.77 9.93
CA ALA A 106 0.57 -8.21 8.53
C ALA A 106 0.99 -7.07 7.61
N VAL A 107 0.47 -5.86 7.86
CA VAL A 107 0.87 -4.64 7.14
C VAL A 107 2.34 -4.31 7.41
N THR A 108 2.79 -4.36 8.66
CA THR A 108 4.19 -4.08 9.03
C THR A 108 5.14 -5.02 8.30
N LYS A 109 4.79 -6.30 8.17
CA LYS A 109 5.58 -7.27 7.40
C LYS A 109 5.73 -6.86 5.93
N LEU A 110 4.65 -6.41 5.30
CA LEU A 110 4.67 -5.94 3.91
C LEU A 110 5.52 -4.67 3.78
N VAL A 111 5.39 -3.72 4.71
CA VAL A 111 6.22 -2.50 4.75
C VAL A 111 7.70 -2.85 4.83
N MET A 112 8.10 -3.71 5.77
CA MET A 112 9.51 -4.10 5.94
C MET A 112 10.08 -4.83 4.71
N ARG A 113 9.24 -5.59 3.99
CA ARG A 113 9.61 -6.22 2.72
C ARG A 113 9.88 -5.17 1.65
N ALA A 114 8.97 -4.22 1.48
CA ALA A 114 9.04 -3.21 0.44
C ALA A 114 10.19 -2.20 0.64
N VAL A 115 10.44 -1.77 1.88
CA VAL A 115 11.51 -0.80 2.18
C VAL A 115 12.91 -1.41 2.17
N GLY A 116 13.03 -2.75 2.12
CA GLY A 116 14.32 -3.41 2.27
C GLY A 116 14.97 -3.04 3.60
N THR A 117 16.27 -2.71 3.59
CA THR A 117 17.01 -2.30 4.78
C THR A 117 16.46 -0.96 5.29
N PRO A 118 15.79 -0.92 6.46
CA PRO A 118 15.21 0.32 6.95
C PRO A 118 16.32 1.29 7.36
N THR A 119 16.15 2.56 7.02
CA THR A 119 17.07 3.65 7.41
C THR A 119 16.28 4.89 7.84
N GLY A 120 16.94 5.82 8.53
CA GLY A 120 16.39 7.15 8.80
C GLY A 120 15.08 7.11 9.57
N ALA A 121 14.02 7.69 8.98
CA ALA A 121 12.72 7.78 9.65
C ALA A 121 12.02 6.43 9.81
N VAL A 122 12.14 5.53 8.84
CA VAL A 122 11.52 4.20 8.88
C VAL A 122 12.18 3.34 9.96
N GLU A 123 13.51 3.36 10.07
CA GLU A 123 14.23 2.64 11.13
C GLU A 123 13.83 3.14 12.53
N ARG A 124 13.78 4.47 12.73
CA ARG A 124 13.33 5.05 14.00
C ARG A 124 11.89 4.61 14.32
N ARG A 125 11.00 4.66 13.33
CA ARG A 125 9.60 4.29 13.55
C ARG A 125 9.44 2.81 13.88
N LEU A 126 10.17 1.94 13.19
CA LEU A 126 10.21 0.52 13.53
C LEU A 126 10.74 0.31 14.95
N ARG A 127 11.80 1.00 15.37
CA ARG A 127 12.32 0.89 16.75
C ARG A 127 11.26 1.26 17.78
N GLU A 128 10.59 2.39 17.61
CA GLU A 128 9.49 2.83 18.47
C GLU A 128 8.35 1.79 18.51
N LEU A 129 7.99 1.23 17.35
CA LEU A 129 6.98 0.18 17.24
C LEU A 129 7.42 -1.08 18.00
N GLY A 130 8.67 -1.49 17.91
CA GLY A 130 9.19 -2.65 18.64
C GLY A 130 9.17 -2.45 20.16
N GLU A 131 9.48 -1.24 20.63
CA GLU A 131 9.47 -0.91 22.06
C GLU A 131 8.03 -0.79 22.62
N GLY A 132 7.11 -0.23 21.83
CA GLY A 132 5.73 0.05 22.23
C GLY A 132 4.70 -1.03 21.85
N ALA A 133 5.05 -1.98 20.97
CA ALA A 133 4.09 -2.95 20.42
C ALA A 133 3.35 -3.72 21.53
N GLN A 134 2.02 -3.70 21.42
CA GLN A 134 1.13 -4.44 22.31
C GLN A 134 1.26 -5.95 22.12
N THR A 135 1.57 -6.39 20.90
CA THR A 135 1.68 -7.81 20.54
C THR A 135 3.13 -8.29 20.60
N PRO A 136 3.42 -9.41 21.29
CA PRO A 136 4.75 -10.02 21.31
C PRO A 136 5.29 -10.33 19.90
N GLU A 137 4.41 -10.76 19.00
CA GLU A 137 4.76 -11.16 17.63
C GLU A 137 5.31 -9.97 16.83
N LEU A 138 4.68 -8.80 16.95
CA LEU A 138 5.14 -7.58 16.28
C LEU A 138 6.47 -7.11 16.85
N ARG A 139 6.63 -7.17 18.17
CA ARG A 139 7.87 -6.81 18.86
C ARG A 139 9.03 -7.68 18.42
N GLU A 140 8.85 -9.00 18.39
CA GLU A 140 9.89 -9.95 17.97
C GLU A 140 10.26 -9.75 16.51
N MET A 141 9.25 -9.66 15.62
CA MET A 141 9.45 -9.43 14.19
C MET A 141 10.25 -8.13 13.91
N VAL A 142 9.94 -7.05 14.62
CA VAL A 142 10.66 -5.79 14.47
C VAL A 142 12.09 -5.89 15.00
N ARG A 143 12.31 -6.54 16.15
CA ARG A 143 13.66 -6.74 16.71
C ARG A 143 14.54 -7.56 15.78
N GLU A 144 14.01 -8.65 15.24
CA GLU A 144 14.70 -9.47 14.24
C GLU A 144 15.08 -8.63 13.02
N ARG A 145 14.14 -7.81 12.51
CA ARG A 145 14.40 -6.94 11.36
C ARG A 145 15.50 -5.93 11.62
N LEU A 146 15.58 -5.38 12.83
CA LEU A 146 16.55 -4.37 13.22
C LEU A 146 17.88 -4.97 13.74
N GLY A 147 18.00 -6.30 13.80
CA GLY A 147 19.19 -6.97 14.35
C GLY A 147 19.42 -6.64 15.84
N MET A 148 18.34 -6.42 16.59
CA MET A 148 18.42 -6.19 18.03
C MET A 148 18.51 -7.54 18.75
N ASP A 149 19.72 -7.92 19.16
CA ASP A 149 19.94 -9.16 19.91
C ASP A 149 19.18 -9.17 21.26
N ASN A 150 18.63 -10.33 21.63
CA ASN A 150 18.05 -10.59 22.94
C ASN A 150 19.17 -10.65 23.99
N ASN A 151 19.44 -9.52 24.65
CA ASN A 151 20.28 -9.48 25.85
C ASN A 151 19.49 -9.84 27.11
#